data_AF-A0A6I1W063-F1
#
_entry.id   AF-A0A6I1W063-F1
#
_cell.length_a   1.000
_cell.length_b   1.000
_cell.length_c   1.000
_cell.angle_alpha   90.00
_cell.angle_beta   90.00
_cell.angle_gamma   90.00
#
_symmetry.space_group_name_H-M   'P 1'
#
loop_
_entity.id
_entity.type
_entity.pdbx_description
1 polymer ?
#
loop_
_entity_poly.entity_id
_entity_poly.type
_entity_poly.pdbx_seq_one_letter_code
_entity_poly.pdbx_strand_id
1 'polypeptide(L)'
;QSSLVMVPINEFGTEAQKQKYLPKLASGEWIGCFGLTEPNHGSDPGAMITRARSVDGGYSLTGSKMWITNSPIADVFVVWAKDDEGDIRGFVLEKGWKGLSAPAIHGKVGLR
;
A
#
# COMPACT_ATOMS: atom_id res chain seq x y z
N GLN A 1 1.40 12.97 -1.57
CA GLN A 1 1.38 11.95 -2.63
C GLN A 1 -0.07 11.61 -2.95
N SER A 2 -0.78 12.50 -3.65
CA SER A 2 -2.15 12.24 -4.09
C SER A 2 -2.19 11.29 -5.29
N SER A 3 -1.29 11.48 -6.26
CA SER A 3 -1.28 10.73 -7.52
C SER A 3 -1.06 9.23 -7.37
N LEU A 4 -0.06 8.78 -6.60
CA LEU A 4 0.28 7.34 -6.52
C LEU A 4 -0.74 6.49 -5.75
N VAL A 5 -1.63 7.11 -4.96
CA VAL A 5 -2.64 6.39 -4.18
C VAL A 5 -4.02 6.51 -4.81
N MET A 6 -4.39 7.71 -5.29
CA MET A 6 -5.70 7.92 -5.88
C MET A 6 -5.84 7.27 -7.26
N VAL A 7 -4.78 7.25 -8.08
CA VAL A 7 -4.85 6.68 -9.44
C VAL A 7 -5.15 5.18 -9.41
N PRO A 8 -4.43 4.31 -8.68
CA PRO A 8 -4.76 2.89 -8.65
C PRO A 8 -6.18 2.60 -8.14
N ILE A 9 -6.67 3.37 -7.16
CA ILE A 9 -8.04 3.23 -6.65
C ILE A 9 -9.07 3.67 -7.70
N ASN A 10 -8.79 4.77 -8.43
CA ASN A 10 -9.67 5.27 -9.47
C ASN A 10 -9.77 4.34 -10.69
N GLU A 11 -8.63 3.82 -11.14
CA GLU A 11 -8.55 2.98 -12.35
C GLU A 11 -9.00 1.54 -12.09
N PHE A 12 -8.63 0.95 -10.94
CA PHE A 12 -8.80 -0.48 -10.69
C PHE A 12 -9.71 -0.83 -9.52
N GLY A 13 -10.06 0.16 -8.69
CA GLY A 13 -10.96 -0.05 -7.56
C GLY A 13 -12.40 -0.30 -8.01
N THR A 14 -13.15 -1.01 -7.17
CA THR A 14 -14.61 -1.09 -7.28
C THR A 14 -15.25 0.27 -7.00
N GLU A 15 -16.47 0.50 -7.47
CA GLU A 15 -17.21 1.74 -7.17
C GLU A 15 -17.36 1.98 -5.66
N ALA A 16 -17.60 0.93 -4.88
CA ALA A 16 -17.65 1.03 -3.42
C ALA A 16 -16.32 1.52 -2.81
N GLN A 17 -15.18 1.04 -3.31
CA GLN A 17 -13.87 1.52 -2.88
C GLN A 17 -13.64 2.98 -3.30
N LYS A 18 -13.98 3.34 -4.54
CA LYS A 18 -13.84 4.72 -5.03
C LYS A 18 -14.62 5.70 -4.17
N GLN A 19 -15.90 5.43 -3.91
CA GLN A 19 -16.76 6.28 -3.09
C GLN A 19 -16.29 6.38 -1.63
N LYS A 20 -15.71 5.30 -1.09
CA LYS A 20 -15.18 5.30 0.28
C LYS A 20 -13.89 6.11 0.41
N TYR A 21 -12.94 5.93 -0.50
CA TYR A 21 -11.57 6.42 -0.34
C TYR A 21 -11.31 7.75 -1.05
N LEU A 22 -11.75 7.91 -2.31
CA LEU A 22 -11.34 9.04 -3.15
C LEU A 22 -11.78 10.41 -2.60
N PRO A 23 -13.01 10.60 -2.06
CA PRO A 23 -13.40 11.90 -1.52
C PRO A 23 -12.53 12.35 -0.33
N LYS A 24 -12.14 11.42 0.54
CA LYS A 24 -11.30 11.70 1.72
C LYS A 24 -9.84 11.94 1.35
N LEU A 25 -9.33 11.20 0.36
CA LEU A 25 -7.99 11.43 -0.20
C LEU A 25 -7.92 12.76 -0.97
N ALA A 26 -8.99 13.12 -1.70
CA ALA A 26 -9.06 14.36 -2.48
C ALA A 26 -9.18 15.62 -1.60
N SER A 27 -9.91 15.53 -0.50
CA SER A 27 -10.03 16.63 0.50
C SER A 27 -8.81 16.76 1.40
N GLY A 28 -7.94 15.74 1.45
CA GLY A 28 -6.81 15.68 2.37
C GLY A 28 -7.18 15.28 3.80
N GLU A 29 -8.44 14.89 4.05
CA GLU A 29 -8.86 14.29 5.32
C GLU A 29 -8.04 13.03 5.63
N TRP A 30 -7.80 12.21 4.59
CA TRP A 30 -7.00 11.00 4.69
C TRP A 30 -5.68 11.13 3.94
N ILE A 31 -4.62 10.60 4.55
CA ILE A 31 -3.29 10.55 3.94
C ILE A 31 -3.05 9.15 3.37
N GLY A 32 -2.72 9.09 2.09
CA GLY A 32 -2.32 7.86 1.41
C GLY A 32 -0.82 7.60 1.44
N CYS A 33 -0.44 6.32 1.38
CA CYS A 33 0.91 5.89 1.00
C CYS A 33 0.90 4.71 0.02
N PHE A 34 2.02 4.54 -0.70
CA PHE A 34 2.14 3.58 -1.80
C PHE A 34 3.27 2.58 -1.56
N GLY A 35 2.91 1.35 -1.23
CA GLY A 35 3.78 0.24 -0.82
C GLY A 35 4.18 -0.69 -1.96
N LEU A 36 5.10 -0.27 -2.82
CA LEU A 36 5.65 -1.10 -3.90
C LEU A 36 7.02 -1.70 -3.51
N THR A 37 7.99 -0.83 -3.28
CA THR A 37 9.41 -1.16 -3.05
C THR A 37 9.63 -2.03 -1.81
N GLU A 38 10.52 -3.02 -1.93
CA GLU A 38 10.95 -3.89 -0.83
C GLU A 38 12.44 -3.72 -0.55
N PRO A 39 12.95 -4.12 0.62
CA PRO A 39 14.37 -3.99 0.97
C PRO A 39 15.33 -4.56 -0.09
N ASN A 40 14.95 -5.68 -0.72
CA ASN A 40 15.77 -6.38 -1.71
C ASN A 40 15.30 -6.16 -3.16
N HIS A 41 14.21 -5.40 -3.37
CA HIS A 41 13.55 -5.25 -4.66
C HIS A 41 13.14 -3.78 -4.89
N GLY A 42 14.13 -2.99 -5.33
CA GLY A 42 13.94 -1.58 -5.71
C GLY A 42 13.79 -1.38 -7.21
N SER A 43 14.84 -1.67 -7.98
CA SER A 43 14.85 -1.52 -9.44
C SER A 43 14.01 -2.56 -10.18
N ASP A 44 13.85 -3.74 -9.59
CA ASP A 44 12.98 -4.82 -10.08
C ASP A 44 11.87 -5.10 -9.07
N PRO A 45 10.75 -4.34 -9.11
CA PRO A 45 9.59 -4.62 -8.27
C PRO A 45 8.86 -5.90 -8.70
N GLY A 46 9.06 -6.39 -9.93
CA GLY A 46 8.47 -7.63 -10.41
C GLY A 46 8.94 -8.85 -9.62
N ALA A 47 10.19 -8.81 -9.12
CA ALA A 47 10.76 -9.83 -8.26
C ALA A 47 10.27 -9.81 -6.80
N MET A 48 9.34 -8.92 -6.42
CA MET A 48 8.84 -8.79 -5.04
C MET A 48 8.47 -10.13 -4.40
N ILE A 49 8.68 -10.22 -3.08
CA ILE A 49 8.44 -11.42 -2.28
C ILE A 49 7.27 -11.27 -1.30
N THR A 50 6.70 -10.06 -1.12
CA THR A 50 5.45 -9.90 -0.36
C THR A 50 4.36 -10.77 -0.97
N ARG A 51 3.71 -11.59 -0.13
CA ARG A 51 2.69 -12.55 -0.53
C ARG A 51 1.31 -12.13 -0.07
N ALA A 52 0.31 -12.40 -0.90
CA ALA A 52 -1.11 -12.34 -0.57
C ALA A 52 -1.70 -13.75 -0.71
N ARG A 53 -1.92 -14.42 0.43
CA ARG A 53 -2.56 -15.75 0.43
C ARG A 53 -4.06 -15.60 0.44
N SER A 54 -4.76 -16.39 -0.37
CA SER A 54 -6.22 -16.46 -0.30
C SER A 54 -6.67 -17.04 1.05
N VAL A 55 -7.66 -16.42 1.67
CA VAL A 55 -8.29 -16.88 2.92
C VAL A 55 -9.79 -16.67 2.82
N ASP A 56 -10.55 -17.29 3.72
CA ASP A 56 -12.01 -17.10 3.78
C ASP A 56 -12.34 -15.60 3.90
N GLY A 57 -13.08 -15.09 2.90
CA GLY A 57 -13.51 -13.69 2.85
C GLY A 57 -12.46 -12.69 2.34
N GLY A 58 -11.28 -13.12 1.87
CA GLY A 58 -10.33 -12.20 1.24
C GLY A 58 -8.89 -12.72 1.13
N TYR A 59 -7.94 -11.88 1.54
CA TYR A 59 -6.51 -12.16 1.45
C TYR A 59 -5.78 -11.84 2.75
N SER A 60 -4.79 -12.66 3.10
CA SER A 60 -3.82 -12.40 4.16
C SER A 60 -2.48 -12.02 3.55
N LEU A 61 -1.98 -10.83 3.88
CA LEU A 61 -0.71 -10.33 3.35
C LEU A 61 0.44 -10.64 4.32
N THR A 62 1.61 -10.99 3.78
CA THR A 62 2.84 -11.18 4.56
C THR A 62 4.03 -10.69 3.75
N GLY A 63 4.79 -9.76 4.32
CA GLY A 63 5.97 -9.19 3.68
C GLY A 63 6.42 -7.90 4.35
N SER A 64 7.29 -7.16 3.69
CA SER A 64 7.82 -5.89 4.18
C SER A 64 8.09 -4.95 3.03
N LYS A 65 7.63 -3.71 3.18
CA LYS A 65 7.85 -2.63 2.22
C LYS A 65 8.85 -1.63 2.80
N MET A 66 9.64 -0.99 1.93
CA MET A 66 10.73 -0.11 2.33
C MET A 66 10.67 1.20 1.54
N TRP A 67 11.08 2.29 2.18
CA TRP A 67 11.09 3.65 1.60
C TRP A 67 9.69 4.21 1.29
N ILE A 68 8.68 3.76 2.03
CA ILE A 68 7.29 4.16 1.78
C ILE A 68 7.02 5.54 2.38
N THR A 69 7.02 6.57 1.52
CA THR A 69 6.68 7.94 1.89
C THR A 69 5.32 8.01 2.57
N ASN A 70 5.21 8.83 3.63
CA ASN A 70 4.01 9.02 4.45
C ASN A 70 3.53 7.82 5.26
N SER A 71 4.12 6.63 5.14
CA SER A 71 3.64 5.42 5.82
C SER A 71 3.39 5.57 7.34
N PRO A 72 4.18 6.35 8.13
CA PRO A 72 3.91 6.48 9.56
C PRO A 72 2.65 7.28 9.91
N ILE A 73 2.20 8.14 8.99
CA ILE A 73 1.04 9.02 9.17
C ILE A 73 -0.14 8.64 8.27
N ALA A 74 0.03 7.68 7.35
CA ALA A 74 -0.99 7.31 6.40
C ALA A 74 -2.19 6.61 7.05
N ASP A 75 -3.38 6.94 6.56
CA ASP A 75 -4.65 6.31 6.89
C ASP A 75 -4.95 5.15 5.94
N VAL A 76 -4.50 5.28 4.68
CA VAL A 76 -4.70 4.30 3.61
C VAL A 76 -3.36 3.90 2.99
N PHE A 77 -3.19 2.60 2.76
CA PHE A 77 -2.01 1.99 2.19
C PHE A 77 -2.42 1.24 0.92
N VAL A 78 -1.90 1.64 -0.23
CA VAL A 78 -1.99 0.84 -1.47
C VAL A 78 -0.73 0.00 -1.56
N VAL A 79 -0.86 -1.31 -1.36
CA VAL A 79 0.27 -2.25 -1.27
C VAL A 79 0.22 -3.24 -2.42
N TRP A 80 1.37 -3.50 -3.05
CA TRP A 80 1.50 -4.54 -4.07
C TRP A 80 2.06 -5.83 -3.48
N ALA A 81 1.45 -6.96 -3.82
CA ALA A 81 1.88 -8.28 -3.38
C ALA A 81 1.60 -9.33 -4.46
N LYS A 82 2.36 -10.42 -4.45
CA LYS A 82 2.10 -11.59 -5.30
C LYS A 82 1.08 -12.51 -4.66
N ASP A 83 0.07 -12.91 -5.41
CA ASP A 83 -0.88 -13.93 -4.96
C ASP A 83 -0.28 -15.35 -5.02
N ASP A 84 -1.11 -16.34 -4.72
CA ASP A 84 -0.74 -17.76 -4.73
C ASP A 84 -0.47 -18.31 -6.15
N GLU A 85 -0.96 -17.64 -7.19
CA GLU A 85 -0.70 -17.95 -8.61
C GLU A 85 0.60 -17.28 -9.11
N GLY A 86 1.12 -16.32 -8.35
CA GLY A 86 2.34 -15.57 -8.65
C GLY A 86 2.08 -14.21 -9.31
N ASP A 87 0.82 -13.84 -9.50
CA ASP A 87 0.41 -12.57 -10.10
C ASP A 87 0.54 -11.42 -9.10
N ILE A 88 1.02 -10.27 -9.57
CA ILE A 88 1.11 -9.06 -8.74
C ILE A 88 -0.26 -8.38 -8.71
N ARG A 89 -0.81 -8.20 -7.52
CA ARG A 89 -2.09 -7.53 -7.28
C ARG A 89 -1.96 -6.39 -6.28
N GLY A 90 -2.89 -5.44 -6.38
CA GLY A 90 -2.95 -4.24 -5.55
C GLY A 90 -3.98 -4.39 -4.45
N PHE A 91 -3.58 -4.07 -3.23
CA PHE A 91 -4.39 -4.22 -2.02
C PHE A 91 -4.50 -2.88 -1.31
N VAL A 92 -5.72 -2.51 -0.92
CA VAL A 92 -5.98 -1.31 -0.12
C VAL A 92 -6.12 -1.75 1.34
N LEU A 93 -5.22 -1.27 2.20
CA LEU A 93 -5.24 -1.52 3.64
C LEU A 93 -5.54 -0.21 4.38
N GLU A 94 -6.16 -0.31 5.54
CA GLU A 94 -6.39 0.84 6.43
C GLU A 94 -5.52 0.77 7.67
N LYS A 95 -5.16 1.94 8.18
CA LYS A 95 -4.42 2.08 9.43
C LYS A 95 -5.14 1.36 10.58
N GLY A 96 -4.38 0.60 11.37
CA GLY A 96 -4.90 -0.14 12.52
C GLY A 96 -5.38 -1.55 12.21
N TRP A 97 -5.36 -1.99 10.94
CA TRP A 97 -5.57 -3.40 10.63
C TRP A 97 -4.54 -4.30 11.33
N LYS A 98 -5.01 -5.43 11.84
CA LYS A 98 -4.18 -6.38 12.59
C LYS A 98 -2.97 -6.81 11.76
N GLY A 99 -1.77 -6.67 12.31
CA GLY A 99 -0.51 -7.05 11.65
C GLY A 99 0.08 -5.98 10.73
N LEU A 100 -0.59 -4.85 10.52
CA LEU A 100 -0.02 -3.71 9.79
C LEU A 100 0.76 -2.79 10.76
N SER A 101 2.05 -2.62 10.49
CA SER A 101 2.92 -1.66 11.20
C SER A 101 3.70 -0.79 10.22
N ALA A 102 3.79 0.50 10.51
CA ALA A 102 4.52 1.46 9.67
C ALA A 102 5.39 2.38 10.54
N PRO A 103 6.56 1.90 11.03
CA PRO A 103 7.45 2.70 11.85
C PRO A 103 8.09 3.85 11.05
N ALA A 104 8.38 4.95 11.73
CA ALA A 104 9.12 6.06 11.12
C ALA A 104 10.58 5.66 10.83
N ILE A 105 11.05 5.96 9.62
CA ILE A 105 12.47 5.76 9.25
C ILE A 105 13.25 7.00 9.66
N HIS A 106 14.19 6.82 10.59
CA HIS A 106 15.10 7.86 11.08
C HIS A 106 16.44 7.84 10.31
N GLY A 107 17.20 8.94 10.34
CA GLY A 107 18.55 9.00 9.73
C GLY A 107 18.59 9.39 8.25
N LYS A 108 17.48 9.85 7.66
CA LYS A 108 17.46 10.38 6.29
C LYS A 108 18.28 11.68 6.20
N VAL A 109 19.19 11.76 5.22
CA VAL A 109 20.03 12.95 4.98
C VAL A 109 19.26 14.07 4.24
N GLY A 110 18.16 13.74 3.55
CA GLY A 110 17.28 14.69 2.85
C GLY A 110 15.80 14.29 2.91
N LEU A 111 14.89 15.21 2.53
CA LEU A 111 13.42 15.05 2.61
C LEU A 111 12.96 14.53 3.98
N ARG A 112 13.19 15.32 5.03
CA ARG A 112 12.86 14.97 6.42
C ARG A 112 11.35 14.86 6.62
#